data_AF-S9VXU3-F1
#
_entry.id   AF-S9VXU3-F1
#
_cell.length_a   1.000
_cell.length_b   1.000
_cell.length_c   1.000
_cell.angle_alpha   90.00
_cell.angle_beta   90.00
_cell.angle_gamma   90.00
#
_symmetry.space_group_name_H-M   'P 1'
#
loop_
_entity.id
_entity.type
_entity.pdbx_description
1 polymer ?
#
loop_
_entity_poly.entity_id
_entity_poly.type
_entity_poly.pdbx_seq_one_letter_code
_entity_poly.pdbx_strand_id
1 'polypeptide(L)'
;MKSFPKQNTIKAMLRESIKKANEKSKNERFIDAPCVNSPILSPGKELETKGEITSKAEKLPNVRCIVRARIPTTTGTEIFLNLYKNDQDNKEHLAIVFGKQIRSESLDRVQEGETEMERMIRGAYVGTLYPGRKSSYVDANALVASEEKKEEVRKKNFTPLVRIHSECYTGETAWSARCDCGEQLDEAARLISEEGDGIIIYLRQEGRGIGLSEKLKAYNLQDLGNDTVQANLLLQHPADGRSYAIATAMLLDLGQRNIRLLTNNPEKVSNIEGPNKEVQVVERLSMIPKSWRGDEGGFDSPEVGAYLRTKIEKMGHLLDIPDRY
;
A
#
# COMPACT_ATOMS: atom_id res chain seq x y z
N MET A 1 -21.41 31.01 -21.58
CA MET A 1 -21.08 29.56 -21.56
C MET A 1 -19.82 29.33 -22.38
N LYS A 2 -18.65 29.15 -21.76
CA LYS A 2 -17.44 28.67 -22.44
C LYS A 2 -17.19 27.23 -21.99
N SER A 3 -17.19 26.29 -22.93
CA SER A 3 -17.03 24.86 -22.67
C SER A 3 -15.58 24.54 -22.31
N PHE A 4 -15.36 23.93 -21.16
CA PHE A 4 -14.07 23.31 -20.81
C PHE A 4 -13.84 22.04 -21.64
N PRO A 5 -12.61 21.79 -22.13
CA PRO A 5 -12.31 20.57 -22.88
C PRO A 5 -12.39 19.33 -21.96
N LYS A 6 -12.95 18.24 -22.49
CA LYS A 6 -13.11 16.97 -21.76
C LYS A 6 -11.74 16.37 -21.41
N GLN A 7 -11.61 15.76 -20.23
CA GLN A 7 -10.36 15.21 -19.66
C GLN A 7 -9.55 14.31 -20.60
N ASN A 8 -10.18 13.66 -21.58
CA ASN A 8 -9.49 12.83 -22.58
C ASN A 8 -8.57 13.63 -23.51
N THR A 9 -8.85 14.90 -23.78
CA THR A 9 -8.03 15.75 -24.66
C THR A 9 -6.71 16.14 -23.99
N ILE A 10 -6.72 16.35 -22.67
CA ILE A 10 -5.52 16.71 -21.89
C ILE A 10 -4.57 15.50 -21.78
N LYS A 11 -5.09 14.28 -21.57
CA LYS A 11 -4.28 13.05 -21.56
C LYS A 11 -3.61 12.77 -22.92
N ALA A 12 -4.29 13.07 -24.03
CA ALA A 12 -3.71 12.91 -25.36
C ALA A 12 -2.56 13.92 -25.61
N MET A 13 -2.76 15.18 -25.21
CA MET A 13 -1.73 16.23 -25.33
C MET A 13 -0.49 15.97 -24.47
N LEU A 14 -0.67 15.42 -23.26
CA LEU A 14 0.47 15.03 -22.41
C LEU A 14 1.27 13.87 -23.01
N ARG A 15 0.59 12.87 -23.59
CA ARG A 15 1.26 11.73 -24.24
C ARG A 15 2.09 12.15 -25.44
N GLU A 16 1.60 13.07 -26.28
CA GLU A 16 2.38 13.64 -27.38
C GLU A 16 3.59 14.46 -26.90
N SER A 17 3.44 15.20 -25.80
CA SER A 17 4.52 16.00 -25.24
C SER A 17 5.65 15.13 -24.67
N ILE A 18 5.31 14.01 -24.02
CA ILE A 18 6.28 13.03 -23.51
C ILE A 18 6.99 12.31 -24.68
N LYS A 19 6.27 11.99 -25.76
CA LYS A 19 6.85 11.38 -26.96
C LYS A 19 7.89 12.30 -27.62
N LYS A 20 7.59 13.60 -27.73
CA LYS A 20 8.51 14.61 -28.27
C LYS A 20 9.73 14.86 -27.38
N ALA A 21 9.59 14.77 -26.06
CA ALA A 21 10.71 14.89 -25.13
C ALA A 21 11.70 13.70 -25.25
N ASN A 22 11.16 12.48 -25.40
CA ASN A 22 11.97 11.28 -25.57
C ASN A 22 12.72 11.25 -26.92
N GLU A 23 12.13 11.75 -28.00
CA GLU A 23 12.82 11.89 -29.30
C GLU A 23 13.93 12.94 -29.25
N LYS A 24 13.77 14.00 -28.46
CA LYS A 24 14.80 15.04 -28.30
C LYS A 24 16.01 14.55 -27.50
N SER A 25 15.81 13.69 -26.50
CA SER A 25 16.88 13.12 -25.67
C SER A 25 17.82 12.15 -26.41
N LYS A 26 17.37 11.58 -27.54
CA LYS A 26 18.18 10.63 -28.32
C LYS A 26 19.26 11.27 -29.21
N ASN A 27 19.30 12.61 -29.31
CA ASN A 27 20.14 13.29 -30.30
C ASN A 27 21.22 14.23 -29.71
N GLU A 28 21.38 14.28 -28.39
CA GLU A 28 22.43 15.10 -27.76
C GLU A 28 23.59 14.20 -27.29
N ARG A 29 24.72 14.29 -28.00
CA ARG A 29 26.01 13.73 -27.57
C ARG A 29 26.50 14.55 -26.37
N PHE A 30 26.62 13.89 -25.22
CA PHE A 30 27.22 14.46 -24.02
C PHE A 30 28.70 14.80 -24.27
N ILE A 31 29.06 16.03 -23.94
CA ILE A 31 30.43 16.54 -23.93
C ILE A 31 30.92 16.38 -22.49
N ASP A 32 32.00 15.63 -22.29
CA ASP A 32 32.61 15.40 -20.97
C ASP A 32 33.07 16.73 -20.34
N ALA A 33 32.58 17.03 -19.13
CA ALA A 33 33.06 18.12 -18.31
C ALA A 33 33.82 17.55 -17.08
N PRO A 34 35.00 18.10 -16.72
CA PRO A 34 35.88 17.49 -15.73
C PRO A 34 35.36 17.66 -14.29
N CYS A 35 35.50 16.60 -13.50
CA CYS A 35 35.21 16.56 -12.07
C CYS A 35 35.95 17.67 -11.31
N VAL A 36 35.20 18.51 -10.60
CA VAL A 36 35.76 19.53 -9.70
C VAL A 36 35.87 18.92 -8.30
N ASN A 37 37.10 18.72 -7.83
CA ASN A 37 37.40 18.26 -6.47
C ASN A 37 36.82 19.23 -5.44
N SER A 38 36.00 18.72 -4.52
CA SER A 38 35.55 19.43 -3.32
C SER A 38 36.21 18.82 -2.07
N PRO A 39 36.47 19.63 -1.03
CA PRO A 39 37.47 19.32 -0.01
C PRO A 39 37.01 18.25 0.98
N ILE A 40 37.96 17.38 1.31
CA ILE A 40 37.87 16.34 2.34
C ILE A 40 37.66 17.03 3.71
N LEU A 41 36.50 16.81 4.34
CA LEU A 41 36.32 17.14 5.75
C LEU A 41 37.02 16.07 6.61
N SER A 42 37.90 16.52 7.49
CA SER A 42 38.68 15.71 8.44
C SER A 42 37.82 15.03 9.52
N PRO A 43 38.26 13.87 10.06
CA PRO A 43 37.46 13.04 10.95
C PRO A 43 37.40 13.62 12.37
N GLY A 44 36.18 13.81 12.89
CA GLY A 44 35.93 14.32 14.24
C GLY A 44 35.07 13.36 15.06
N LYS A 45 35.69 12.80 16.11
CA LYS A 45 35.16 12.13 17.31
C LYS A 45 34.33 10.85 17.14
N GLU A 46 34.98 9.74 17.51
CA GLU A 46 34.35 8.52 18.00
C GLU A 46 33.27 8.85 19.03
N LEU A 47 32.03 8.45 18.74
CA LEU A 47 30.96 8.39 19.71
C LEU A 47 30.77 6.91 20.09
N GLU A 48 30.93 6.66 21.38
CA GLU A 48 30.86 5.34 22.01
C GLU A 48 29.56 4.60 21.66
N THR A 49 29.73 3.38 21.17
CA THR A 49 28.69 2.41 20.87
C THR A 49 28.12 1.81 22.16
N LYS A 50 27.06 2.39 22.71
CA LYS A 50 26.12 1.67 23.58
C LYS A 50 24.69 2.15 23.36
N GLY A 51 23.91 1.30 22.70
CA GLY A 51 22.48 1.45 22.51
C GLY A 51 21.96 0.27 21.71
N GLU A 52 21.66 -0.83 22.41
CA GLU A 52 20.92 -1.97 21.87
C GLU A 52 19.62 -1.46 21.20
N ILE A 53 19.50 -1.70 19.90
CA ILE A 53 18.24 -1.54 19.17
C ILE A 53 17.73 -2.94 18.85
N THR A 54 16.73 -3.39 19.60
CA THR A 54 15.48 -4.03 19.15
C THR A 54 14.87 -4.86 20.29
N SER A 55 14.11 -4.22 21.18
CA SER A 55 13.02 -4.97 21.82
C SER A 55 11.96 -5.20 20.74
N LYS A 56 11.88 -6.43 20.23
CA LYS A 56 10.64 -6.91 19.60
C LYS A 56 9.52 -6.63 20.60
N ALA A 57 8.57 -5.77 20.27
CA ALA A 57 7.36 -5.67 21.06
C ALA A 57 6.71 -7.07 21.06
N GLU A 58 6.75 -7.77 22.20
CA GLU A 58 6.14 -9.10 22.36
C GLU A 58 4.62 -9.05 22.15
N LYS A 59 4.03 -7.85 22.20
CA LYS A 59 2.60 -7.62 22.08
C LYS A 59 2.28 -6.75 20.86
N LEU A 60 1.28 -7.17 20.08
CA LEU A 60 0.72 -6.38 19.00
C LEU A 60 0.06 -5.08 19.53
N PRO A 61 0.09 -3.99 18.76
CA PRO A 61 -0.57 -2.75 19.13
C PRO A 61 -2.09 -2.92 19.16
N ASN A 62 -2.76 -2.08 19.95
CA ASN A 62 -4.21 -2.02 19.93
C ASN A 62 -4.65 -1.19 18.73
N VAL A 63 -5.55 -1.74 17.91
CA VAL A 63 -6.14 -1.04 16.77
C VAL A 63 -7.65 -0.97 16.92
N ARG A 64 -8.24 0.12 16.42
CA ARG A 64 -9.71 0.30 16.40
C ARG A 64 -10.15 0.87 15.07
N CYS A 65 -11.09 0.19 14.41
CA CYS A 65 -11.76 0.73 13.24
C CYS A 65 -12.74 1.82 13.68
N ILE A 66 -12.44 3.06 13.28
CA ILE A 66 -13.20 4.25 13.67
C ILE A 66 -14.40 4.46 12.76
N VAL A 67 -14.25 4.24 11.45
CA VAL A 67 -15.33 4.48 10.48
C VAL A 67 -15.17 3.58 9.27
N ARG A 68 -16.30 3.21 8.67
CA ARG A 68 -16.36 2.49 7.39
C ARG A 68 -17.27 3.21 6.40
N ALA A 69 -16.83 3.32 5.15
CA ALA A 69 -17.66 3.85 4.06
C ALA A 69 -17.57 2.97 2.81
N ARG A 70 -18.71 2.79 2.13
CA ARG A 70 -18.77 2.17 0.80
C ARG A 70 -18.24 3.16 -0.25
N ILE A 71 -17.31 2.72 -1.08
CA ILE A 71 -16.82 3.50 -2.21
C ILE A 71 -17.27 2.81 -3.51
N PRO A 72 -18.13 3.43 -4.32
CA PRO A 72 -18.45 2.94 -5.64
C PRO A 72 -17.20 2.95 -6.53
N THR A 73 -16.92 1.85 -7.22
CA THR A 73 -15.82 1.78 -8.19
C THR A 73 -16.36 1.81 -9.62
N THR A 74 -15.51 2.16 -10.58
CA THR A 74 -15.84 2.15 -12.02
C THR A 74 -15.92 0.75 -12.60
N THR A 75 -15.41 -0.27 -11.91
CA THR A 75 -15.40 -1.67 -12.34
C THR A 75 -16.61 -2.45 -11.83
N GLY A 76 -17.48 -1.82 -11.03
CA GLY A 76 -18.65 -2.47 -10.40
C GLY A 76 -18.32 -3.23 -9.12
N THR A 77 -17.04 -3.40 -8.80
CA THR A 77 -16.58 -4.03 -7.56
C THR A 77 -16.92 -3.16 -6.36
N GLU A 78 -17.58 -3.74 -5.35
CA GLU A 78 -17.88 -3.00 -4.14
C GLU A 78 -16.69 -3.03 -3.20
N ILE A 79 -16.16 -1.84 -2.89
CA ILE A 79 -15.10 -1.69 -1.91
C ILE A 79 -15.59 -0.87 -0.71
N PHE A 80 -15.00 -1.15 0.44
CA PHE A 80 -15.24 -0.45 1.69
C PHE A 80 -13.91 0.05 2.24
N LEU A 81 -13.83 1.35 2.53
CA LEU A 81 -12.71 1.91 3.26
C LEU A 81 -13.00 1.85 4.74
N ASN A 82 -12.10 1.24 5.49
CA ASN A 82 -12.14 1.14 6.94
C ASN A 82 -10.96 1.93 7.49
N LEU A 83 -11.23 2.98 8.26
CA LEU A 83 -10.22 3.85 8.84
C LEU A 83 -9.89 3.38 10.25
N TYR A 84 -8.61 3.17 10.53
CA TYR A 84 -8.09 2.65 11.79
C TYR A 84 -7.26 3.68 12.54
N LYS A 85 -7.44 3.72 13.86
CA LYS A 85 -6.50 4.35 14.80
C LYS A 85 -5.79 3.26 15.61
N ASN A 86 -4.63 3.60 16.15
CA ASN A 86 -3.79 2.70 16.92
C ASN A 86 -3.11 3.45 18.08
N ASP A 87 -2.41 2.69 18.95
CA ASP A 87 -1.67 3.22 20.11
C ASP A 87 -0.15 3.23 19.92
N GLN A 88 0.35 2.84 18.74
CA GLN A 88 1.78 2.81 18.40
C GLN A 88 2.24 4.09 17.69
N ASP A 89 1.37 4.71 16.89
CA ASP A 89 1.60 6.00 16.25
C ASP A 89 0.33 6.88 16.25
N ASN A 90 0.50 8.15 15.85
CA ASN A 90 -0.58 9.13 15.77
C ASN A 90 -1.24 9.19 14.38
N LYS A 91 -1.09 8.16 13.55
CA LYS A 91 -1.58 8.13 12.17
C LYS A 91 -2.86 7.34 12.06
N GLU A 92 -3.62 7.66 11.02
CA GLU A 92 -4.80 6.90 10.64
C GLU A 92 -4.45 5.96 9.49
N HIS A 93 -4.65 4.67 9.65
CA HIS A 93 -4.38 3.68 8.61
C HIS A 93 -5.67 3.22 7.95
N LEU A 94 -5.56 2.64 6.75
CA LEU A 94 -6.73 2.23 5.98
C LEU A 94 -6.69 0.72 5.71
N ALA A 95 -7.85 0.08 5.80
CA ALA A 95 -8.09 -1.20 5.16
C ALA A 95 -9.11 -1.00 4.04
N ILE A 96 -8.67 -1.25 2.81
CA ILE A 96 -9.52 -1.30 1.62
C ILE A 96 -10.04 -2.73 1.50
N VAL A 97 -11.29 -2.93 1.85
CA VAL A 97 -11.93 -4.24 1.86
C VAL A 97 -12.78 -4.37 0.60
N PHE A 98 -12.50 -5.41 -0.17
CA PHE A 98 -13.26 -5.78 -1.36
C PHE A 98 -14.33 -6.79 -0.96
N GLY A 99 -15.54 -6.61 -1.47
CA GLY A 99 -16.68 -7.46 -1.14
C GLY A 99 -17.37 -7.08 0.18
N LYS A 100 -18.38 -7.86 0.55
CA LYS A 100 -19.30 -7.54 1.69
C LYS A 100 -19.07 -8.41 2.92
N GLN A 101 -18.30 -9.49 2.79
CA GLN A 101 -18.23 -10.54 3.80
C GLN A 101 -17.28 -10.19 4.95
N ILE A 102 -16.19 -9.49 4.65
CA ILE A 102 -15.17 -9.13 5.63
C ILE A 102 -15.63 -7.88 6.41
N ARG A 103 -15.65 -8.00 7.74
CA ARG A 103 -16.10 -6.94 8.65
C ARG A 103 -15.17 -6.82 9.84
N SER A 104 -15.05 -5.61 10.36
CA SER A 104 -14.26 -5.30 11.55
C SER A 104 -15.06 -5.57 12.82
N GLU A 105 -14.47 -6.34 13.74
CA GLU A 105 -15.04 -6.61 15.06
C GLU A 105 -15.14 -5.33 15.91
N SER A 106 -14.10 -4.49 15.92
CA SER A 106 -14.14 -3.23 16.67
C SER A 106 -15.11 -2.21 16.10
N LEU A 107 -15.32 -2.20 14.78
CA LEU A 107 -16.36 -1.39 14.14
C LEU A 107 -17.76 -1.87 14.58
N ASP A 108 -18.01 -3.18 14.52
CA ASP A 108 -19.32 -3.74 14.80
C ASP A 108 -19.67 -3.82 16.29
N ARG A 109 -18.71 -3.60 17.18
CA ARG A 109 -19.00 -3.48 18.62
C ARG A 109 -19.94 -2.30 18.89
N VAL A 110 -20.92 -2.51 19.76
CA VAL A 110 -21.79 -1.43 20.27
C VAL A 110 -20.97 -0.56 21.23
N GLN A 111 -21.04 0.75 21.04
CA GLN A 111 -20.40 1.71 21.93
C GLN A 111 -21.40 2.20 23.00
N GLU A 112 -20.91 2.44 24.21
CA GLU A 112 -21.75 2.92 25.31
C GLU A 112 -22.35 4.29 24.96
N GLY A 113 -23.68 4.42 25.07
CA GLY A 113 -24.41 5.64 24.74
C GLY A 113 -24.62 5.90 23.24
N GLU A 114 -24.12 5.03 22.34
CA GLU A 114 -24.29 5.20 20.88
C GLU A 114 -25.73 4.97 20.44
N THR A 115 -26.28 5.94 19.71
CA THR A 115 -27.59 5.82 19.06
C THR A 115 -27.50 4.99 17.77
N GLU A 116 -28.63 4.44 17.31
CA GLU A 116 -28.69 3.73 16.01
C GLU A 116 -28.21 4.60 14.83
N MET A 117 -28.47 5.91 14.88
CA MET A 117 -28.03 6.83 13.84
C MET A 117 -26.52 7.01 13.84
N GLU A 118 -25.90 7.22 15.01
CA GLU A 118 -24.44 7.34 15.14
C GLU A 118 -23.73 6.06 14.68
N ARG A 119 -24.28 4.91 15.05
CA ARG A 119 -23.81 3.60 14.60
C ARG A 119 -23.83 3.47 13.07
N MET A 120 -24.91 3.91 12.43
CA MET A 120 -25.01 3.94 10.96
C MET A 120 -24.04 4.95 10.32
N ILE A 121 -23.91 6.16 10.89
CA ILE A 121 -22.96 7.20 10.43
C ILE A 121 -21.53 6.68 10.47
N ARG A 122 -21.20 5.89 11.50
CA ARG A 122 -19.89 5.26 11.64
C ARG A 122 -19.64 4.12 10.65
N GLY A 123 -20.68 3.63 9.97
CA GLY A 123 -20.57 2.53 9.03
C GLY A 123 -20.76 1.14 9.62
N ALA A 124 -21.17 1.05 10.90
CA ALA A 124 -21.44 -0.20 11.61
C ALA A 124 -22.86 -0.72 11.32
N TYR A 125 -23.17 -0.98 10.04
CA TYR A 125 -24.45 -1.51 9.58
C TYR A 125 -24.28 -2.69 8.62
N VAL A 126 -25.32 -3.50 8.45
CA VAL A 126 -25.38 -4.56 7.43
C VAL A 126 -26.25 -4.15 6.24
N GLY A 127 -26.01 -4.73 5.06
CA GLY A 127 -26.78 -4.40 3.85
C GLY A 127 -26.47 -3.02 3.30
N THR A 128 -27.47 -2.35 2.72
CA THR A 128 -27.30 -1.07 2.00
C THR A 128 -27.99 0.08 2.74
N LEU A 129 -27.33 1.24 2.83
CA LEU A 129 -27.98 2.44 3.38
C LEU A 129 -28.98 3.04 2.37
N TYR A 130 -30.08 3.57 2.88
CA TYR A 130 -31.08 4.31 2.11
C TYR A 130 -31.69 5.43 2.97
N PRO A 131 -32.22 6.50 2.35
CA PRO A 131 -32.87 7.58 3.08
C PRO A 131 -34.00 7.06 3.98
N GLY A 132 -34.02 7.49 5.25
CA GLY A 132 -35.05 7.07 6.22
C GLY A 132 -34.81 5.72 6.90
N ARG A 133 -33.66 5.06 6.66
CA ARG A 133 -33.27 3.84 7.39
C ARG A 133 -33.18 4.10 8.89
N LYS A 134 -33.72 3.17 9.71
CA LYS A 134 -33.81 3.29 11.18
C LYS A 134 -33.03 2.24 11.97
N SER A 135 -32.57 1.16 11.32
CA SER A 135 -31.87 0.06 11.99
C SER A 135 -30.56 -0.24 11.30
N SER A 136 -29.49 -0.36 12.09
CA SER A 136 -28.17 -0.80 11.63
C SER A 136 -28.11 -2.31 11.33
N TYR A 137 -28.96 -3.11 11.96
CA TYR A 137 -28.94 -4.59 11.88
C TYR A 137 -29.87 -5.19 10.84
N VAL A 138 -30.99 -4.53 10.55
CA VAL A 138 -31.99 -5.05 9.62
C VAL A 138 -32.00 -4.20 8.37
N ASP A 139 -31.69 -4.82 7.23
CA ASP A 139 -31.96 -4.26 5.92
C ASP A 139 -33.31 -4.79 5.44
N ALA A 140 -34.36 -4.02 5.71
CA ALA A 140 -35.73 -4.40 5.33
C ALA A 140 -35.87 -4.62 3.82
N ASN A 141 -35.07 -3.93 2.99
CA ASN A 141 -35.09 -4.10 1.54
C ASN A 141 -34.37 -5.38 1.08
N ALA A 142 -33.35 -5.84 1.84
CA ALA A 142 -32.67 -7.10 1.56
C ALA A 142 -33.49 -8.34 1.99
N LEU A 143 -34.36 -8.19 3.01
CA LEU A 143 -35.25 -9.26 3.46
C LEU A 143 -36.30 -9.64 2.39
N VAL A 144 -36.75 -8.68 1.57
CA VAL A 144 -37.69 -8.94 0.45
C VAL A 144 -37.01 -9.65 -0.72
N ALA A 145 -35.67 -9.60 -0.82
CA ALA A 145 -34.90 -10.17 -1.91
C ALA A 145 -34.33 -11.59 -1.63
N SER A 146 -34.64 -12.22 -0.48
CA SER A 146 -33.95 -13.44 -0.05
C SER A 146 -34.81 -14.46 0.71
N GLU A 147 -35.67 -15.15 -0.03
CA GLU A 147 -36.05 -16.54 0.29
C GLU A 147 -35.21 -17.58 -0.49
N GLU A 148 -34.60 -17.21 -1.63
CA GLU A 148 -33.89 -18.18 -2.49
C GLU A 148 -32.36 -18.30 -2.26
N LYS A 149 -31.76 -17.56 -1.32
CA LYS A 149 -30.28 -17.51 -1.17
C LYS A 149 -29.73 -17.76 0.24
N LYS A 150 -30.54 -18.31 1.16
CA LYS A 150 -30.13 -18.49 2.55
C LYS A 150 -29.28 -19.75 2.83
N GLU A 151 -29.03 -20.61 1.84
CA GLU A 151 -28.40 -21.92 2.09
C GLU A 151 -26.94 -22.07 1.58
N GLU A 152 -26.45 -21.20 0.69
CA GLU A 152 -25.07 -21.31 0.15
C GLU A 152 -23.99 -20.57 0.95
N VAL A 153 -24.37 -19.60 1.80
CA VAL A 153 -23.41 -18.63 2.40
C VAL A 153 -22.69 -19.15 3.65
N ARG A 154 -22.97 -20.38 4.10
CA ARG A 154 -22.45 -20.89 5.39
C ARG A 154 -21.29 -21.90 5.35
N LYS A 155 -20.73 -22.25 4.18
CA LYS A 155 -19.55 -23.16 4.13
C LYS A 155 -18.60 -22.88 2.97
N LYS A 156 -17.76 -21.86 3.12
CA LYS A 156 -16.37 -21.92 2.65
C LYS A 156 -15.52 -21.25 3.72
N ASN A 157 -14.54 -21.97 4.27
CA ASN A 157 -13.40 -21.33 4.93
C ASN A 157 -12.69 -20.51 3.84
N PHE A 158 -13.16 -19.28 3.62
CA PHE A 158 -12.60 -18.39 2.61
C PHE A 158 -11.34 -17.75 3.20
N THR A 159 -10.20 -18.00 2.55
CA THR A 159 -8.93 -17.37 2.88
C THR A 159 -8.71 -16.19 1.93
N PRO A 160 -8.85 -14.94 2.40
CA PRO A 160 -8.80 -13.78 1.52
C PRO A 160 -7.40 -13.60 0.91
N LEU A 161 -7.39 -13.05 -0.31
CA LEU A 161 -6.20 -12.46 -0.88
C LEU A 161 -5.95 -11.11 -0.20
N VAL A 162 -4.73 -10.94 0.30
CA VAL A 162 -4.32 -9.78 1.10
C VAL A 162 -3.08 -9.14 0.51
N ARG A 163 -3.10 -7.80 0.45
CA ARG A 163 -1.93 -6.98 0.16
C ARG A 163 -1.66 -6.05 1.33
N ILE A 164 -0.43 -6.07 1.82
CA ILE A 164 0.06 -5.03 2.73
C ILE A 164 0.81 -4.00 1.91
N HIS A 165 0.32 -2.78 1.88
CA HIS A 165 0.86 -1.69 1.08
C HIS A 165 1.39 -0.59 1.99
N SER A 166 2.64 -0.21 1.81
CA SER A 166 3.22 0.96 2.49
C SER A 166 3.04 2.16 1.56
N GLU A 167 2.44 3.23 2.08
CA GLU A 167 2.22 4.50 1.39
C GLU A 167 3.47 4.96 0.62
N CYS A 168 3.26 5.32 -0.64
CA CYS A 168 4.25 5.90 -1.53
C CYS A 168 3.57 6.96 -2.41
N TYR A 169 3.43 8.16 -1.88
CA TYR A 169 2.79 9.31 -2.52
C TYR A 169 3.30 9.56 -3.94
N THR A 170 4.63 9.55 -4.12
CA THR A 170 5.25 9.80 -5.43
C THR A 170 4.88 8.74 -6.47
N GLY A 171 4.84 7.46 -6.07
CA GLY A 171 4.50 6.37 -7.00
C GLY A 171 3.01 6.30 -7.31
N GLU A 172 2.18 6.47 -6.27
CA GLU A 172 0.73 6.27 -6.35
C GLU A 172 -0.02 7.49 -6.92
N THR A 173 0.39 8.69 -6.52
CA THR A 173 -0.33 9.94 -6.87
C THR A 173 0.39 10.73 -7.95
N ALA A 174 1.72 10.76 -7.95
CA ALA A 174 2.51 11.58 -8.87
C ALA A 174 3.06 10.81 -10.09
N TRP A 175 2.64 9.56 -10.29
CA TRP A 175 3.06 8.70 -11.41
C TRP A 175 4.58 8.60 -11.59
N SER A 176 5.31 8.57 -10.46
CA SER A 176 6.77 8.55 -10.48
C SER A 176 7.32 7.27 -11.11
N ALA A 177 8.27 7.43 -12.04
CA ALA A 177 9.03 6.33 -12.62
C ALA A 177 10.20 5.84 -11.73
N ARG A 178 10.40 6.41 -10.54
CA ARG A 178 11.50 6.01 -9.63
C ARG A 178 11.22 4.71 -8.88
N CYS A 179 9.96 4.28 -8.82
CA CYS A 179 9.56 3.08 -8.08
C CYS A 179 8.30 2.46 -8.68
N ASP A 180 8.11 1.17 -8.42
CA ASP A 180 6.95 0.39 -8.90
C ASP A 180 5.73 0.45 -7.95
N CYS A 181 5.75 1.29 -6.91
CA CYS A 181 4.73 1.25 -5.85
C CYS A 181 3.31 1.50 -6.35
N GLY A 182 3.11 2.45 -7.28
CA GLY A 182 1.79 2.73 -7.86
C GLY A 182 1.25 1.54 -8.63
N GLU A 183 2.10 0.95 -9.49
CA GLU A 183 1.76 -0.23 -10.28
C GLU A 183 1.44 -1.45 -9.39
N GLN A 184 2.18 -1.65 -8.30
CA GLN A 184 1.91 -2.71 -7.34
C GLN A 184 0.57 -2.52 -6.60
N LEU A 185 0.17 -1.28 -6.31
CA LEU A 185 -1.12 -1.00 -5.69
C LEU A 185 -2.27 -1.29 -6.66
N ASP A 186 -2.15 -0.80 -7.90
CA ASP A 186 -3.13 -1.03 -8.96
C ASP A 186 -3.30 -2.52 -9.27
N GLU A 187 -2.19 -3.25 -9.38
CA GLU A 187 -2.24 -4.69 -9.66
C GLU A 187 -2.83 -5.48 -8.50
N ALA A 188 -2.52 -5.13 -7.26
CA ALA A 188 -3.14 -5.77 -6.10
C ALA A 188 -4.65 -5.52 -6.07
N ALA A 189 -5.08 -4.29 -6.35
CA ALA A 189 -6.50 -3.95 -6.44
C ALA A 189 -7.19 -4.72 -7.57
N ARG A 190 -6.55 -4.88 -8.74
CA ARG A 190 -7.07 -5.68 -9.86
C ARG A 190 -7.24 -7.15 -9.45
N LEU A 191 -6.19 -7.78 -8.95
CA LEU A 191 -6.20 -9.20 -8.56
C LEU A 191 -7.26 -9.49 -7.49
N ILE A 192 -7.33 -8.67 -6.44
CA ILE A 192 -8.32 -8.84 -5.38
C ILE A 192 -9.74 -8.58 -5.90
N SER A 193 -9.91 -7.59 -6.78
CA SER A 193 -11.21 -7.31 -7.41
C SER A 193 -11.69 -8.48 -8.27
N GLU A 194 -10.81 -9.21 -8.95
CA GLU A 194 -11.16 -10.38 -9.76
C GLU A 194 -11.63 -11.56 -8.90
N GLU A 195 -11.10 -11.70 -7.69
CA GLU A 195 -11.58 -12.70 -6.74
C GLU A 195 -12.89 -12.30 -6.03
N GLY A 196 -13.23 -11.02 -6.03
CA GLY A 196 -14.47 -10.47 -5.48
C GLY A 196 -14.43 -10.14 -3.98
N ASP A 197 -13.60 -10.83 -3.20
CA ASP A 197 -13.40 -10.59 -1.77
C ASP A 197 -11.89 -10.55 -1.44
N GLY A 198 -11.47 -9.60 -0.60
CA GLY A 198 -10.08 -9.50 -0.14
C GLY A 198 -9.73 -8.16 0.46
N ILE A 199 -8.45 -7.95 0.80
CA ILE A 199 -8.05 -6.81 1.65
C ILE A 199 -6.75 -6.18 1.14
N ILE A 200 -6.73 -4.85 1.05
CA ILE A 200 -5.49 -4.08 1.00
C ILE A 200 -5.35 -3.31 2.31
N ILE A 201 -4.36 -3.66 3.14
CA ILE A 201 -3.98 -2.86 4.30
C ILE A 201 -3.01 -1.78 3.81
N TYR A 202 -3.46 -0.52 3.84
CA TYR A 202 -2.70 0.65 3.45
C TYR A 202 -2.13 1.34 4.69
N LEU A 203 -0.84 1.11 4.93
CA LEU A 203 -0.11 1.67 6.06
C LEU A 203 0.54 3.00 5.65
N ARG A 204 0.29 4.04 6.43
CA ARG A 204 0.79 5.41 6.22
C ARG A 204 2.21 5.60 6.73
N GLN A 205 3.12 4.84 6.16
CA GLN A 205 4.54 4.77 6.53
C GLN A 205 5.43 5.09 5.33
N GLU A 206 5.21 6.29 4.79
CA GLU A 206 5.96 6.85 3.66
C GLU A 206 7.49 6.77 3.86
N GLY A 207 8.20 6.57 2.76
CA GLY A 207 9.67 6.57 2.74
C GLY A 207 10.31 5.45 3.55
N ARG A 208 9.62 4.32 3.78
CA ARG A 208 10.05 3.28 4.72
C ARG A 208 10.11 3.76 6.18
N GLY A 209 9.17 4.63 6.55
CA GLY A 209 9.03 5.15 7.92
C GLY A 209 9.70 6.49 8.18
N ILE A 210 10.57 6.99 7.28
CA ILE A 210 11.24 8.30 7.42
C ILE A 210 10.34 9.49 7.05
N GLY A 211 9.25 9.24 6.32
CA GLY A 211 8.34 10.28 5.84
C GLY A 211 8.70 10.91 4.49
N LEU A 212 7.78 11.72 3.95
CA LEU A 212 7.88 12.25 2.58
C LEU A 212 9.02 13.26 2.41
N SER A 213 9.16 14.20 3.35
CA SER A 213 10.19 15.25 3.28
C SER A 213 11.59 14.65 3.16
N GLU A 214 11.87 13.68 4.04
CA GLU A 214 13.15 12.97 4.10
C GLU A 214 13.40 12.10 2.86
N LYS A 215 12.35 11.45 2.34
CA LYS A 215 12.42 10.74 1.05
C LYS A 215 12.79 11.66 -0.11
N LEU A 216 12.22 12.87 -0.17
CA LEU A 216 12.53 13.85 -1.23
C LEU A 216 13.97 14.37 -1.11
N LYS A 217 14.49 14.56 0.10
CA LYS A 217 15.92 14.86 0.30
C LYS A 217 16.82 13.74 -0.20
N ALA A 218 16.46 12.47 0.07
CA ALA A 218 17.20 11.32 -0.43
C ALA A 218 17.21 11.28 -1.98
N TYR A 219 16.10 11.64 -2.63
CA TYR A 219 16.03 11.79 -4.08
C TYR A 219 16.97 12.88 -4.61
N ASN A 220 17.02 14.04 -3.95
CA ASN A 220 17.96 15.10 -4.35
C ASN A 220 19.42 14.63 -4.22
N LEU A 221 19.77 13.90 -3.17
CA LEU A 221 21.13 13.34 -3.01
C LEU A 221 21.46 12.32 -4.10
N GLN A 222 20.49 11.51 -4.51
CA GLN A 222 20.66 10.57 -5.61
C GLN A 222 20.86 11.28 -6.94
N ASP A 223 20.10 12.35 -7.19
CA ASP A 223 20.25 13.17 -8.41
C ASP A 223 21.58 13.94 -8.43
N LEU A 224 22.17 14.19 -7.26
CA LEU A 224 23.53 14.72 -7.11
C LEU A 224 24.62 13.64 -7.30
N GLY A 225 24.25 12.39 -7.59
CA GLY A 225 25.17 11.30 -7.91
C GLY A 225 25.49 10.35 -6.76
N ASN A 226 24.88 10.50 -5.59
CA ASN A 226 25.06 9.55 -4.49
C ASN A 226 24.27 8.26 -4.77
N ASP A 227 24.83 7.10 -4.43
CA ASP A 227 24.05 5.87 -4.46
C ASP A 227 22.98 5.87 -3.34
N THR A 228 22.03 4.95 -3.41
CA THR A 228 20.92 4.86 -2.43
C THR A 228 21.41 4.63 -0.99
N VAL A 229 22.52 3.92 -0.80
CA VAL A 229 23.07 3.63 0.53
C VAL A 229 23.76 4.89 1.08
N GLN A 230 24.58 5.55 0.26
CA GLN A 230 25.24 6.81 0.59
C GLN A 230 24.22 7.90 0.93
N ALA A 231 23.17 8.05 0.14
CA ALA A 231 22.10 9.03 0.39
C ALA A 231 21.43 8.81 1.76
N ASN A 232 21.13 7.55 2.12
CA ASN A 232 20.54 7.24 3.43
C ASN A 232 21.55 7.46 4.58
N LEU A 233 22.83 7.13 4.37
CA LEU A 233 23.88 7.35 5.36
C LEU A 233 24.09 8.84 5.65
N LEU A 234 24.13 9.68 4.60
CA LEU A 234 24.24 11.13 4.73
C LEU A 234 23.08 11.74 5.51
N LEU A 235 21.88 11.17 5.38
CA LEU A 235 20.70 11.62 6.10
C LEU A 235 20.52 10.92 7.47
N GLN A 236 21.42 9.99 7.83
CA GLN A 236 21.37 9.18 9.06
C GLN A 236 20.06 8.36 9.18
N HIS A 237 19.55 7.87 8.06
CA HIS A 237 18.31 7.09 8.03
C HIS A 237 18.56 5.60 8.25
N PRO A 238 17.67 4.89 8.95
CA PRO A 238 17.70 3.43 8.99
C PRO A 238 17.39 2.86 7.60
N ALA A 239 17.90 1.67 7.30
CA ALA A 239 17.64 1.00 6.02
C ALA A 239 16.15 0.67 5.80
N ASP A 240 15.44 0.37 6.89
CA ASP A 240 13.99 0.20 6.95
C ASP A 240 13.50 0.51 8.38
N GLY A 241 12.69 1.55 8.54
CA GLY A 241 12.10 1.94 9.83
C GLY A 241 10.65 1.48 9.99
N ARG A 242 10.16 0.60 9.12
CA ARG A 242 8.75 0.17 9.12
C ARG A 242 8.45 -0.85 10.20
N SER A 243 7.23 -0.78 10.71
CA SER A 243 6.64 -1.82 11.56
C SER A 243 5.39 -2.36 10.90
N TYR A 244 5.23 -3.68 10.93
CA TYR A 244 4.07 -4.37 10.37
C TYR A 244 3.09 -4.88 11.43
N ALA A 245 3.38 -4.66 12.71
CA ALA A 245 2.54 -5.09 13.82
C ALA A 245 1.12 -4.50 13.75
N ILE A 246 1.00 -3.23 13.31
CA ILE A 246 -0.29 -2.57 13.05
C ILE A 246 -1.07 -3.32 11.97
N ALA A 247 -0.44 -3.77 10.88
CA ALA A 247 -1.12 -4.55 9.85
C ALA A 247 -1.62 -5.90 10.36
N THR A 248 -0.81 -6.61 11.15
CA THR A 248 -1.23 -7.86 11.80
C THR A 248 -2.43 -7.62 12.70
N ALA A 249 -2.41 -6.57 13.53
CA ALA A 249 -3.53 -6.22 14.40
C ALA A 249 -4.80 -5.84 13.62
N MET A 250 -4.67 -5.10 12.51
CA MET A 250 -5.79 -4.76 11.62
C MET A 250 -6.41 -6.00 10.98
N LEU A 251 -5.60 -6.97 10.57
CA LEU A 251 -6.10 -8.24 10.00
C LEU A 251 -6.88 -9.06 11.04
N LEU A 252 -6.38 -9.13 12.27
CA LEU A 252 -7.10 -9.79 13.37
C LEU A 252 -8.43 -9.13 13.67
N ASP A 253 -8.48 -7.79 13.70
CA ASP A 253 -9.73 -7.06 13.89
C ASP A 253 -10.73 -7.28 12.73
N LEU A 254 -10.24 -7.53 11.51
CA LEU A 254 -11.06 -7.94 10.37
C LEU A 254 -11.43 -9.44 10.41
N GLY A 255 -11.10 -10.15 11.49
CA GLY A 255 -11.38 -11.59 11.67
C GLY A 255 -10.47 -12.52 10.87
N GLN A 256 -9.35 -12.03 10.32
CA GLN A 256 -8.50 -12.79 9.41
C GLN A 256 -7.28 -13.39 10.13
N ARG A 257 -7.33 -14.71 10.32
CA ARG A 257 -6.21 -15.50 10.88
C ARG A 257 -5.40 -16.25 9.83
N ASN A 258 -6.01 -16.57 8.69
CA ASN A 258 -5.35 -17.23 7.57
C ASN A 258 -5.47 -16.31 6.36
N ILE A 259 -4.36 -16.04 5.67
CA ILE A 259 -4.35 -15.14 4.50
C ILE A 259 -3.50 -15.72 3.37
N ARG A 260 -3.84 -15.34 2.13
CA ARG A 260 -2.96 -15.47 0.97
C ARG A 260 -2.33 -14.11 0.70
N LEU A 261 -1.00 -14.01 0.77
CA LEU A 261 -0.31 -12.72 0.81
C LEU A 261 0.38 -12.37 -0.53
N LEU A 262 0.02 -11.22 -1.10
CA LEU A 262 0.65 -10.62 -2.27
C LEU A 262 1.96 -9.90 -1.90
N THR A 263 3.09 -10.60 -1.97
CA THR A 263 4.42 -10.04 -1.64
C THR A 263 5.58 -10.76 -2.33
N ASN A 264 6.60 -9.97 -2.69
CA ASN A 264 7.93 -10.49 -3.09
C ASN A 264 8.96 -10.38 -1.96
N ASN A 265 8.64 -9.69 -0.87
CA ASN A 265 9.53 -9.58 0.28
C ASN A 265 9.26 -10.75 1.24
N PRO A 266 10.20 -11.70 1.43
CA PRO A 266 10.04 -12.81 2.36
C PRO A 266 10.04 -12.34 3.83
N GLU A 267 10.80 -11.31 4.17
CA GLU A 267 10.81 -10.72 5.51
C GLU A 267 9.44 -10.14 5.89
N LYS A 268 8.71 -9.63 4.89
CA LYS A 268 7.33 -9.15 5.09
C LYS A 268 6.39 -10.28 5.49
N VAL A 269 6.63 -11.51 5.02
CA VAL A 269 5.83 -12.68 5.41
C VAL A 269 5.99 -12.89 6.91
N SER A 270 7.22 -13.07 7.40
CA SER A 270 7.48 -13.31 8.82
C SER A 270 7.02 -12.16 9.72
N ASN A 271 7.17 -10.91 9.28
CA ASN A 271 6.74 -9.76 10.05
C ASN A 271 5.21 -9.64 10.15
N ILE A 272 4.48 -10.08 9.13
CA ILE A 272 3.01 -10.05 9.12
C ILE A 272 2.41 -11.20 9.91
N GLU A 273 3.06 -12.37 9.94
CA GLU A 273 2.61 -13.47 10.79
C GLU A 273 2.57 -13.07 12.27
N GLY A 274 3.43 -12.12 12.67
CA GLY A 274 3.50 -11.60 14.03
C GLY A 274 4.37 -12.47 14.94
N PRO A 275 4.69 -11.98 16.16
CA PRO A 275 5.62 -12.66 17.06
C PRO A 275 5.13 -14.05 17.49
N ASN A 276 3.81 -14.25 17.59
CA ASN A 276 3.21 -15.52 18.03
C ASN A 276 2.43 -16.22 16.92
N LYS A 277 2.66 -15.86 15.64
CA LYS A 277 1.89 -16.36 14.48
C LYS A 277 0.40 -16.10 14.63
N GLU A 278 0.05 -14.89 15.07
CA GLU A 278 -1.33 -14.46 15.22
C GLU A 278 -2.10 -14.52 13.89
N VAL A 279 -1.39 -14.25 12.79
CA VAL A 279 -1.84 -14.46 11.41
C VAL A 279 -0.93 -15.51 10.76
N GLN A 280 -1.51 -16.40 9.96
CA GLN A 280 -0.78 -17.40 9.19
C GLN A 280 -0.87 -17.07 7.70
N VAL A 281 0.29 -16.98 7.03
CA VAL A 281 0.35 -16.85 5.58
C VAL A 281 0.33 -18.24 4.98
N VAL A 282 -0.84 -18.70 4.52
CA VAL A 282 -1.00 -20.05 3.97
C VAL A 282 -0.52 -20.17 2.54
N GLU A 283 -0.44 -19.05 1.82
CA GLU A 283 0.05 -18.97 0.45
C GLU A 283 0.70 -17.60 0.23
N ARG A 284 1.85 -17.57 -0.46
CA ARG A 284 2.49 -16.35 -0.94
C ARG A 284 2.32 -16.26 -2.45
N LEU A 285 1.75 -15.17 -2.92
CA LEU A 285 1.64 -14.87 -4.35
C LEU A 285 2.62 -13.75 -4.72
N SER A 286 3.41 -13.99 -5.76
CA SER A 286 4.38 -13.02 -6.28
C SER A 286 3.68 -11.87 -7.01
N MET A 287 4.25 -10.67 -6.87
CA MET A 287 3.81 -9.44 -7.53
C MET A 287 4.84 -9.06 -8.59
N ILE A 288 4.72 -9.63 -9.79
CA ILE A 288 5.66 -9.36 -10.88
C ILE A 288 5.27 -8.03 -11.55
N PRO A 289 6.23 -7.11 -11.80
CA PRO A 289 5.96 -5.90 -12.57
C PRO A 289 5.36 -6.24 -13.95
N LYS A 290 4.32 -5.52 -14.35
CA LYS A 290 3.65 -5.61 -15.66
C LYS A 290 4.64 -5.44 -16.81
N SER A 291 5.59 -4.51 -16.66
CA SER A 291 6.64 -4.31 -17.65
C SER A 291 7.44 -5.59 -17.90
N TRP A 292 7.66 -6.42 -16.88
CA TRP A 292 8.40 -7.69 -16.99
C TRP A 292 7.56 -8.83 -17.56
N ARG A 293 6.23 -8.81 -17.36
CA ARG A 293 5.30 -9.80 -17.94
C ARG A 293 5.00 -9.57 -19.43
N GLY A 294 5.37 -8.41 -19.96
CA GLY A 294 5.03 -8.01 -21.33
C GLY A 294 3.58 -7.53 -21.47
N ASP A 295 2.93 -7.20 -20.36
CA ASP A 295 1.54 -6.70 -20.34
C ASP A 295 1.47 -5.24 -20.83
N GLU A 296 0.36 -4.87 -21.47
CA GLU A 296 0.10 -3.47 -21.79
C GLU A 296 -0.07 -2.61 -20.52
N GLY A 297 0.63 -1.46 -20.48
CA GLY A 297 0.44 -0.45 -19.44
C GLY A 297 1.46 -0.45 -18.30
N GLY A 298 2.40 -1.40 -18.27
CA GLY A 298 3.62 -1.24 -17.45
C GLY A 298 4.51 -0.12 -17.99
N PHE A 299 5.36 0.45 -17.15
CA PHE A 299 6.37 1.41 -17.59
C PHE A 299 7.78 0.84 -17.40
N ASP A 300 8.69 1.31 -18.25
CA ASP A 300 10.10 0.94 -18.20
C ASP A 300 10.93 2.23 -18.14
N SER A 301 11.85 2.28 -17.18
CA SER A 301 12.80 3.38 -17.04
C SER A 301 14.07 2.89 -16.33
N PRO A 302 15.22 3.56 -16.55
CA PRO A 302 16.46 3.24 -15.86
C PRO A 302 16.31 3.30 -14.33
N GLU A 303 15.52 4.25 -13.82
CA GLU A 303 15.31 4.47 -12.39
C GLU A 303 14.56 3.31 -11.73
N VAL A 304 13.44 2.86 -12.31
CA VAL A 304 12.70 1.69 -11.78
C VAL A 304 13.52 0.41 -11.88
N GLY A 305 14.30 0.24 -12.96
CA GLY A 305 15.21 -0.89 -13.12
C GLY A 305 16.27 -0.95 -12.01
N ALA A 306 16.97 0.16 -11.76
CA ALA A 306 17.96 0.27 -10.69
C ALA A 306 17.36 0.03 -9.30
N TYR A 307 16.15 0.54 -9.08
CA TYR A 307 15.40 0.33 -7.84
C TYR A 307 15.02 -1.14 -7.61
N LEU A 308 14.50 -1.82 -8.65
CA LEU A 308 14.14 -3.24 -8.58
C LEU A 308 15.37 -4.12 -8.38
N ARG A 309 16.47 -3.83 -9.08
CA ARG A 309 17.76 -4.52 -8.89
C ARG A 309 18.24 -4.41 -7.44
N THR A 310 18.16 -3.22 -6.86
CA THR A 310 18.52 -3.00 -5.44
C THR A 310 17.66 -3.85 -4.49
N LYS A 311 16.36 -3.98 -4.74
CA LYS A 311 15.47 -4.84 -3.92
C LYS A 311 15.86 -6.30 -3.96
N ILE A 312 16.30 -6.79 -5.12
CA ILE A 312 16.66 -8.20 -5.33
C ILE A 312 18.03 -8.47 -4.73
N GLU A 313 19.06 -7.75 -5.19
CA GLU A 313 20.45 -8.00 -4.84
C GLU A 313 20.78 -7.64 -3.38
N LYS A 314 20.22 -6.55 -2.86
CA LYS A 314 20.58 -6.02 -1.53
C LYS A 314 19.53 -6.28 -0.46
N MET A 315 18.27 -6.57 -0.85
CA MET A 315 17.15 -6.72 0.10
C MET A 315 16.43 -8.08 -0.01
N GLY A 316 16.99 -9.04 -0.75
CA GLY A 316 16.51 -10.43 -0.78
C GLY A 316 15.09 -10.62 -1.29
N HIS A 317 14.59 -9.73 -2.17
CA HIS A 317 13.27 -9.91 -2.76
C HIS A 317 13.26 -11.10 -3.74
N LEU A 318 12.21 -11.90 -3.67
CA LEU A 318 11.98 -13.09 -4.50
C LEU A 318 11.39 -12.69 -5.86
N LEU A 319 12.24 -12.12 -6.71
CA LEU A 319 11.93 -11.77 -8.09
C LEU A 319 13.08 -12.20 -8.99
N ASP A 320 12.74 -12.84 -10.10
CA ASP A 320 13.71 -13.16 -11.14
C ASP A 320 13.83 -11.98 -12.10
N ILE A 321 15.05 -11.45 -12.24
CA ILE A 321 15.33 -10.36 -13.18
C ILE A 321 15.26 -10.95 -14.60
N PRO A 322 14.42 -10.41 -15.51
CA PRO A 322 14.40 -10.86 -16.90
C PRO A 322 15.74 -10.59 -17.59
N ASP A 323 16.19 -11.46 -18.50
CA ASP A 323 17.49 -11.39 -19.21
C ASP A 323 17.81 -10.06 -19.93
N ARG A 324 16.81 -9.19 -20.07
CA ARG A 324 16.93 -7.88 -20.73
C ARG A 324 17.40 -6.74 -19.81
N TYR A 325 17.65 -7.01 -18.51
CA TYR A 325 18.07 -6.03 -17.49
C TYR A 325 19.36 -6.41 -16.79
#